data_AF-A0AAW1S9M2-F1
#
_entry.id   AF-A0AAW1S9M2-F1
#
_cell.length_a   1.000
_cell.length_b   1.000
_cell.length_c   1.000
_cell.angle_alpha   90.00
_cell.angle_beta   90.00
_cell.angle_gamma   90.00
#
_symmetry.space_group_name_H-M   'P 1'
#
loop_
_entity.id
_entity.type
_entity.pdbx_description
1 polymer ?
#
loop_
_entity_poly.entity_id
_entity_poly.type
_entity_poly.pdbx_seq_one_letter_code
_entity_poly.pdbx_strand_id
1 'polypeptide(L)'
;MSRSARPPRQPFRQAKGQRKLGTQPKKSEQRAHSLGSKSPDKAEEWGILDFRRYDQRWEVPWGGRQLSVGLLSWASTFVAVGLQVMPLIARAVGVQSLSGLSPSEKSTFALVNQILETVVGLGVISWAVRDFQPLPDDLFKISFRDPFEKPRGWLVWGLLGVVLSPFVVGSTAAIFSAAGYDSIGGRGTADGVAAIIALDLPTYLSLFSVTAILAPLLEEIVFRGFLLTTLTRWVPTPAAIAISAAAFGLAHLSLRDLPQLVALGCLLGVTYTRSRNLLTPMLIHSAWNGTVLTILYLLVSNGIDVQKMLAT
;
A
#
# COMPACT_ATOMS: atom_id res chain seq x y z
N MET A 1 -3.47 8.08 70.76
CA MET A 1 -4.38 7.38 71.70
C MET A 1 -5.64 8.23 71.81
N SER A 2 -6.76 7.86 71.16
CA SER A 2 -7.86 7.02 71.68
C SER A 2 -9.12 7.86 71.99
N ARG A 3 -10.17 7.60 71.19
CA ARG A 3 -11.62 7.47 71.51
C ARG A 3 -12.37 8.71 72.05
N SER A 4 -13.39 9.21 71.33
CA SER A 4 -14.79 8.72 71.24
C SER A 4 -15.59 8.84 72.54
N ALA A 5 -16.73 9.57 72.50
CA ALA A 5 -18.10 9.09 72.84
C ALA A 5 -19.02 10.30 73.21
N ARG A 6 -20.09 10.57 72.44
CA ARG A 6 -21.54 10.26 72.75
C ARG A 6 -22.24 11.34 73.62
N PRO A 7 -23.58 11.36 73.81
CA PRO A 7 -24.76 11.05 72.96
C PRO A 7 -25.84 12.20 73.08
N PRO A 8 -27.19 12.00 73.15
CA PRO A 8 -28.14 11.73 72.05
C PRO A 8 -29.48 12.56 72.08
N ARG A 9 -30.40 12.19 71.17
CA ARG A 9 -31.91 12.20 71.24
C ARG A 9 -32.74 13.46 70.90
N GLN A 10 -33.35 13.37 69.70
CA GLN A 10 -34.73 13.67 69.22
C GLN A 10 -35.85 13.95 70.27
N PRO A 11 -37.11 14.24 69.85
CA PRO A 11 -37.66 15.08 68.77
C PRO A 11 -38.87 15.93 69.28
N PHE A 12 -39.43 16.90 68.54
CA PHE A 12 -40.82 17.34 68.79
C PHE A 12 -41.58 17.81 67.55
N ARG A 13 -42.89 17.65 67.66
CA ARG A 13 -43.96 17.45 66.68
C ARG A 13 -44.73 18.75 66.34
N GLN A 14 -45.45 18.69 65.21
CA GLN A 14 -46.80 19.26 64.93
C GLN A 14 -46.92 20.80 64.80
N ALA A 15 -47.84 21.41 64.04
CA ALA A 15 -48.89 20.98 63.11
C ALA A 15 -49.52 22.21 62.42
N LYS A 16 -50.22 21.96 61.29
CA LYS A 16 -51.47 22.60 60.80
C LYS A 16 -51.47 24.05 60.24
N GLY A 17 -52.21 24.20 59.14
CA GLY A 17 -52.99 25.41 58.79
C GLY A 17 -52.53 26.07 57.48
N GLN A 18 -53.00 25.60 56.33
CA GLN A 18 -54.17 26.13 55.58
C GLN A 18 -53.95 27.45 54.81
N ARG A 19 -54.37 27.35 53.53
CA ARG A 19 -54.85 28.37 52.57
C ARG A 19 -53.85 29.00 51.61
N LYS A 20 -54.07 28.57 50.36
CA LYS A 20 -53.65 29.12 49.07
C LYS A 20 -53.90 30.63 48.97
N LEU A 21 -52.90 31.37 48.49
CA LEU A 21 -53.09 32.46 47.53
C LEU A 21 -51.90 32.45 46.57
N GLY A 22 -52.18 32.64 45.29
CA GLY A 22 -51.26 32.32 44.20
C GLY A 22 -50.03 33.22 44.10
N THR A 23 -48.91 32.57 43.81
CA THR A 23 -47.73 33.16 43.18
C THR A 23 -47.11 32.09 42.29
N GLN A 24 -46.98 32.38 40.99
CA GLN A 24 -46.36 31.49 40.01
C GLN A 24 -44.91 31.15 40.41
N PRO A 25 -44.47 29.88 40.33
CA PRO A 25 -43.06 29.56 40.31
C PRO A 25 -42.58 29.44 38.86
N LYS A 26 -41.60 30.30 38.54
CA LYS A 26 -40.45 30.09 37.65
C LYS A 26 -40.62 29.09 36.49
N LYS A 27 -40.77 29.65 35.29
CA LYS A 27 -40.37 29.02 34.01
C LYS A 27 -38.86 28.75 34.02
N SER A 28 -38.43 27.65 34.62
CA SER A 28 -37.07 27.14 34.49
C SER A 28 -37.05 25.63 34.67
N GLU A 29 -37.88 24.94 33.90
CA GLU A 29 -37.80 23.50 33.63
C GLU A 29 -38.88 23.23 32.57
N GLN A 30 -38.57 22.40 31.57
CA GLN A 30 -39.41 22.13 30.36
C GLN A 30 -39.29 23.11 29.19
N ARG A 31 -38.08 23.61 28.91
CA ARG A 31 -37.68 24.00 27.53
C ARG A 31 -36.46 23.19 27.08
N ALA A 32 -36.56 21.88 27.24
CA ALA A 32 -35.59 20.90 26.76
C ALA A 32 -36.34 19.79 26.03
N HIS A 33 -37.14 20.16 25.02
CA HIS A 33 -37.61 19.27 23.97
C HIS A 33 -38.06 20.16 22.80
N SER A 34 -37.62 19.82 21.59
CA SER A 34 -37.89 20.48 20.28
C SER A 34 -36.87 21.47 19.71
N LEU A 35 -35.59 21.38 20.09
CA LEU A 35 -34.55 21.70 19.08
C LEU A 35 -34.47 20.50 18.15
N GLY A 36 -35.06 20.67 16.97
CA GLY A 36 -35.21 19.64 15.95
C GLY A 36 -33.91 18.90 15.70
N SER A 37 -34.04 17.58 15.72
CA SER A 37 -33.09 16.65 15.11
C SER A 37 -32.80 17.10 13.68
N LYS A 38 -31.68 17.78 13.46
CA LYS A 38 -31.06 17.77 12.14
C LYS A 38 -30.40 16.41 11.97
N SER A 39 -31.17 15.44 11.50
CA SER A 39 -30.66 14.45 10.57
C SER A 39 -31.22 14.87 9.21
N PRO A 40 -30.36 15.09 8.21
CA PRO A 40 -29.49 14.05 7.71
C PRO A 40 -28.03 14.52 7.65
N ASP A 41 -27.12 13.75 8.27
CA ASP A 41 -25.81 13.61 7.65
C ASP A 41 -26.09 12.92 6.31
N LYS A 42 -26.30 13.72 5.26
CA LYS A 42 -25.97 13.25 3.92
C LYS A 42 -24.54 12.77 4.05
N ALA A 43 -24.30 11.48 3.85
CA ALA A 43 -22.95 10.97 3.66
C ALA A 43 -22.24 11.99 2.75
N GLU A 44 -21.26 12.72 3.29
CA GLU A 44 -20.61 13.78 2.52
C GLU A 44 -20.01 13.07 1.30
N GLU A 45 -20.64 13.19 0.14
CA GLU A 45 -20.13 12.66 -1.12
C GLU A 45 -19.07 13.65 -1.61
N TRP A 46 -17.81 13.23 -1.60
CA TRP A 46 -16.69 13.97 -2.17
C TRP A 46 -16.39 13.38 -3.53
N GLY A 47 -16.27 14.28 -4.51
CA GLY A 47 -16.02 13.94 -5.89
C GLY A 47 -14.60 13.46 -6.12
N ILE A 48 -14.38 12.84 -7.28
CA ILE A 48 -13.07 12.32 -7.75
C ILE A 48 -11.99 13.41 -7.77
N LEU A 49 -12.35 14.69 -7.91
CA LEU A 49 -11.43 15.82 -8.00
C LEU A 49 -11.27 16.60 -6.68
N ASP A 50 -11.77 16.10 -5.56
CA ASP A 50 -11.67 16.80 -4.26
C ASP A 50 -10.29 16.59 -3.59
N PHE A 51 -9.24 17.11 -4.22
CA PHE A 51 -7.85 16.91 -3.80
C PHE A 51 -7.58 17.32 -2.35
N ARG A 52 -8.26 18.36 -1.84
CA ARG A 52 -8.09 18.83 -0.46
C ARG A 52 -8.61 17.81 0.54
N ARG A 53 -9.77 17.21 0.28
CA ARG A 53 -10.33 16.16 1.15
C ARG A 53 -9.48 14.88 1.09
N TYR A 54 -8.80 14.61 -0.01
CA TYR A 54 -7.89 13.46 -0.15
C TYR A 54 -6.48 13.70 0.41
N ASP A 55 -6.10 14.94 0.70
CA ASP A 55 -4.83 15.30 1.36
C ASP A 55 -4.89 15.07 2.89
N GLN A 56 -5.50 13.94 3.29
CA GLN A 56 -5.46 13.47 4.66
C GLN A 56 -4.15 12.72 4.87
N ARG A 57 -3.44 13.05 5.95
CA ARG A 57 -2.22 12.35 6.35
C ARG A 57 -2.57 11.08 7.14
N TRP A 58 -1.59 10.19 7.30
CA TRP A 58 -1.73 9.07 8.23
C TRP A 58 -1.17 9.45 9.60
N GLU A 59 -1.85 9.01 10.67
CA GLU A 59 -1.34 9.12 12.03
C GLU A 59 -0.35 7.98 12.31
N VAL A 60 0.87 8.15 11.82
CA VAL A 60 1.91 7.13 11.98
C VAL A 60 2.54 7.21 13.38
N PRO A 61 2.59 6.13 14.19
CA PRO A 61 3.09 6.21 15.56
C PRO A 61 4.62 6.19 15.68
N TRP A 62 5.34 5.85 14.61
CA TRP A 62 6.80 5.81 14.58
C TRP A 62 7.45 7.04 13.91
N GLY A 63 8.78 7.15 14.05
CA GLY A 63 9.58 8.26 13.52
C GLY A 63 10.59 7.85 12.45
N GLY A 64 11.55 8.74 12.17
CA GLY A 64 12.57 8.53 11.14
C GLY A 64 13.50 7.36 11.42
N ARG A 65 13.72 7.01 12.70
CA ARG A 65 14.53 5.83 13.06
C ARG A 65 13.94 4.54 12.51
N GLN A 66 12.65 4.29 12.74
CA GLN A 66 11.97 3.09 12.24
C GLN A 66 11.92 3.10 10.72
N LEU A 67 11.68 4.25 10.11
CA LEU A 67 11.71 4.37 8.65
C LEU A 67 13.07 3.94 8.08
N SER A 68 14.16 4.54 8.58
CA SER A 68 15.51 4.26 8.10
C SER A 68 15.92 2.81 8.39
N VAL A 69 15.70 2.32 9.61
CA VAL A 69 16.03 0.93 9.98
C VAL A 69 15.20 -0.05 9.15
N GLY A 70 13.89 0.14 9.04
CA GLY A 70 13.01 -0.74 8.28
C GLY A 70 13.39 -0.83 6.81
N LEU A 71 13.63 0.31 6.15
CA LEU A 71 13.99 0.34 4.73
C LEU A 71 15.41 -0.16 4.46
N LEU A 72 16.40 0.22 5.29
CA LEU A 72 17.77 -0.27 5.13
C LEU A 72 17.86 -1.76 5.40
N SER A 73 17.15 -2.26 6.43
CA SER A 73 17.08 -3.70 6.70
C SER A 73 16.39 -4.43 5.55
N TRP A 74 15.27 -3.92 5.03
CA TRP A 74 14.57 -4.53 3.90
C TRP A 74 15.44 -4.57 2.64
N ALA A 75 16.07 -3.45 2.28
CA ALA A 75 16.96 -3.39 1.11
C ALA A 75 18.17 -4.33 1.28
N SER A 76 18.74 -4.40 2.49
CA SER A 76 19.87 -5.29 2.78
C SER A 76 19.47 -6.76 2.69
N THR A 77 18.31 -7.14 3.23
CA THR A 77 17.84 -8.53 3.15
C THR A 77 17.43 -8.91 1.73
N PHE A 78 16.84 -8.00 0.96
CA PHE A 78 16.54 -8.20 -0.46
C PHE A 78 17.81 -8.57 -1.24
N VAL A 79 18.87 -7.77 -1.10
CA VAL A 79 20.17 -8.04 -1.73
C VAL A 79 20.81 -9.33 -1.20
N ALA A 80 20.73 -9.59 0.11
CA ALA A 80 21.32 -10.78 0.71
C ALA A 80 20.61 -12.08 0.26
N VAL A 81 19.29 -12.06 0.08
CA VAL A 81 18.54 -13.23 -0.40
C VAL A 81 19.00 -13.60 -1.82
N GLY A 82 19.04 -12.64 -2.73
CA GLY A 82 19.46 -12.89 -4.11
C GLY A 82 20.94 -13.24 -4.26
N LEU A 83 21.85 -12.55 -3.56
CA LEU A 83 23.30 -12.72 -3.75
C LEU A 83 23.93 -13.79 -2.86
N GLN A 84 23.32 -14.16 -1.74
CA GLN A 84 23.91 -15.08 -0.77
C GLN A 84 23.03 -16.32 -0.58
N VAL A 85 21.74 -16.14 -0.28
CA VAL A 85 20.85 -17.27 0.02
C VAL A 85 20.60 -18.12 -1.22
N MET A 86 20.27 -17.52 -2.36
CA MET A 86 20.01 -18.29 -3.59
C MET A 86 21.21 -19.11 -4.08
N PRO A 87 22.45 -18.58 -4.13
CA PRO A 87 23.61 -19.40 -4.47
C PRO A 87 23.86 -20.56 -3.49
N LEU A 88 23.57 -20.38 -2.20
CA LEU A 88 23.69 -21.47 -1.22
C LEU A 88 22.64 -22.56 -1.45
N ILE A 89 21.38 -22.17 -1.72
CA ILE A 89 20.32 -23.12 -2.07
C ILE A 89 20.68 -23.85 -3.36
N ALA A 90 21.15 -23.15 -4.40
CA ALA A 90 21.58 -23.74 -5.66
C ALA A 90 22.64 -24.82 -5.43
N ARG A 91 23.68 -24.52 -4.64
CA ARG A 91 24.72 -25.50 -4.27
C ARG A 91 24.15 -26.69 -3.49
N ALA A 92 23.25 -26.44 -2.54
CA ALA A 92 22.64 -27.48 -1.71
C ALA A 92 21.80 -28.49 -2.52
N VAL A 93 21.20 -28.04 -3.63
CA VAL A 93 20.43 -28.90 -4.55
C VAL A 93 21.27 -29.39 -5.75
N GLY A 94 22.59 -29.22 -5.72
CA GLY A 94 23.51 -29.72 -6.74
C GLY A 94 23.63 -28.88 -8.01
N VAL A 95 23.07 -27.66 -8.04
CA VAL A 95 23.20 -26.74 -9.17
C VAL A 95 24.54 -26.02 -9.11
N GLN A 96 25.41 -26.30 -10.08
CA GLN A 96 26.75 -25.70 -10.16
C GLN A 96 26.76 -24.33 -10.85
N SER A 97 25.87 -24.09 -11.81
CA SER A 97 25.74 -22.81 -12.51
C SER A 97 24.29 -22.47 -12.82
N LEU A 98 23.84 -21.29 -12.41
CA LEU A 98 22.51 -20.77 -12.71
C LEU A 98 22.34 -20.42 -14.20
N SER A 99 23.42 -20.12 -14.92
CA SER A 99 23.33 -19.74 -16.34
C SER A 99 22.97 -20.93 -17.23
N GLY A 100 23.41 -22.14 -16.87
CA GLY A 100 23.17 -23.38 -17.60
C GLY A 100 21.80 -24.01 -17.34
N LEU A 101 21.01 -23.46 -16.43
CA LEU A 101 19.66 -23.94 -16.15
C LEU A 101 18.71 -23.71 -17.34
N SER A 102 17.79 -24.66 -17.53
CA SER A 102 16.65 -24.49 -18.43
C SER A 102 15.76 -23.32 -18.00
N PRO A 103 14.95 -22.75 -18.90
CA PRO A 103 14.01 -21.69 -18.54
C PRO A 103 13.05 -22.07 -17.40
N SER A 104 12.55 -23.32 -17.40
CA SER A 104 11.65 -23.81 -16.36
C SER A 104 12.34 -23.87 -14.98
N GLU A 105 13.57 -24.36 -14.91
CA GLU A 105 14.37 -24.34 -13.69
C GLU A 105 14.67 -22.90 -13.23
N LYS A 106 15.03 -22.00 -14.15
CA LYS A 106 15.23 -20.57 -13.83
C LYS A 106 13.97 -19.94 -13.26
N SER A 107 12.79 -20.25 -13.81
CA SER A 107 11.51 -19.75 -13.31
C SER A 107 11.19 -20.28 -11.91
N THR A 108 11.57 -21.53 -11.62
CA THR A 108 11.40 -22.14 -10.30
C THR A 108 12.31 -21.46 -9.28
N PHE A 109 13.59 -21.23 -9.62
CA PHE A 109 14.51 -20.48 -8.77
C PHE A 109 14.05 -19.04 -8.54
N ALA A 110 13.52 -18.37 -9.58
CA ALA A 110 12.94 -17.04 -9.44
C ALA A 110 11.74 -17.03 -8.47
N LEU A 111 10.86 -18.05 -8.56
CA LEU A 111 9.74 -18.20 -7.63
C LEU A 111 10.20 -18.41 -6.19
N VAL A 112 11.17 -19.30 -5.96
CA VAL A 112 11.74 -19.54 -4.62
C VAL A 112 12.38 -18.28 -4.06
N ASN A 113 13.19 -17.59 -4.87
CA ASN A 113 13.79 -16.30 -4.50
C ASN A 113 12.72 -15.31 -4.06
N GLN A 114 11.70 -15.11 -4.90
CA GLN A 114 10.63 -14.15 -4.63
C GLN A 114 9.83 -14.50 -3.37
N ILE A 115 9.52 -15.78 -3.13
CA ILE A 115 8.84 -16.21 -1.91
C ILE A 115 9.66 -15.82 -0.68
N LEU A 116 10.98 -16.07 -0.70
CA LEU A 116 11.87 -15.75 0.41
C LEU A 116 11.99 -14.23 0.61
N GLU A 117 12.16 -13.46 -0.45
CA GLU A 117 12.17 -11.99 -0.39
C GLU A 117 10.88 -11.43 0.18
N THR A 118 9.73 -11.95 -0.24
CA THR A 118 8.42 -11.55 0.29
C THR A 118 8.29 -11.90 1.78
N VAL A 119 8.59 -13.13 2.18
CA VAL A 119 8.48 -13.55 3.59
C VAL A 119 9.43 -12.77 4.49
N VAL A 120 10.71 -12.67 4.11
CA VAL A 120 11.73 -11.96 4.89
C VAL A 120 11.44 -10.46 4.91
N GLY A 121 11.06 -9.87 3.77
CA GLY A 121 10.76 -8.45 3.66
C GLY A 121 9.57 -8.04 4.52
N LEU A 122 8.45 -8.79 4.45
CA LEU A 122 7.29 -8.54 5.31
C LEU A 122 7.62 -8.75 6.79
N GLY A 123 8.45 -9.74 7.11
CA GLY A 123 8.98 -9.96 8.46
C GLY A 123 9.78 -8.77 8.98
N VAL A 124 10.67 -8.20 8.15
CA VAL A 124 11.47 -7.01 8.50
C VAL A 124 10.60 -5.79 8.75
N ILE A 125 9.62 -5.52 7.87
CA ILE A 125 8.71 -4.38 8.07
C ILE A 125 7.88 -4.57 9.35
N SER A 126 7.34 -5.77 9.56
CA SER A 126 6.57 -6.11 10.77
C SER A 126 7.42 -5.95 12.04
N TRP A 127 8.68 -6.40 11.99
CA TRP A 127 9.64 -6.22 13.08
C TRP A 127 9.96 -4.75 13.35
N ALA A 128 10.14 -3.94 12.30
CA ALA A 128 10.48 -2.52 12.43
C ALA A 128 9.40 -1.71 13.15
N VAL A 129 8.13 -2.14 13.08
CA VAL A 129 6.98 -1.46 13.70
C VAL A 129 6.36 -2.22 14.88
N ARG A 130 6.99 -3.32 15.34
CA ARG A 130 6.41 -4.23 16.35
C ARG A 130 6.08 -3.58 17.69
N ASP A 131 6.83 -2.54 18.07
CA ASP A 131 6.69 -1.87 19.37
C ASP A 131 5.51 -0.89 19.42
N PHE A 132 4.80 -0.70 18.29
CA PHE A 132 3.70 0.26 18.15
C PHE A 132 2.33 -0.40 18.04
N GLN A 133 2.22 -1.70 18.37
CA GLN A 133 0.97 -2.44 18.30
C GLN A 133 0.00 -2.06 19.45
N PRO A 134 -1.33 -1.99 19.20
CA PRO A 134 -1.98 -2.14 17.89
C PRO A 134 -1.78 -0.91 17.00
N LEU A 135 -1.60 -1.15 15.69
CA LEU A 135 -1.52 -0.06 14.72
C LEU A 135 -2.89 0.60 14.48
N PRO A 136 -2.93 1.89 14.12
CA PRO A 136 -4.12 2.54 13.57
C PRO A 136 -4.78 1.74 12.43
N ASP A 137 -6.12 1.70 12.41
CA ASP A 137 -6.92 0.87 11.50
C ASP A 137 -6.75 1.19 10.00
N ASP A 138 -6.21 2.35 9.68
CA ASP A 138 -5.95 2.82 8.31
C ASP A 138 -4.51 2.61 7.84
N LEU A 139 -3.62 2.08 8.70
CA LEU A 139 -2.27 1.66 8.35
C LEU A 139 -2.24 0.19 7.94
N PHE A 140 -1.53 -0.10 6.85
CA PHE A 140 -1.45 -1.45 6.26
C PHE A 140 -2.82 -2.11 6.02
N LYS A 141 -3.88 -1.31 5.86
CA LYS A 141 -5.25 -1.79 5.71
C LYS A 141 -5.40 -2.62 4.43
N ILE A 142 -5.75 -3.89 4.59
CA ILE A 142 -6.18 -4.80 3.53
C ILE A 142 -7.59 -5.26 3.88
N SER A 143 -8.58 -4.74 3.14
CA SER A 143 -9.99 -5.07 3.41
C SER A 143 -10.77 -5.25 2.12
N PHE A 144 -11.45 -6.38 1.98
CA PHE A 144 -12.34 -6.63 0.84
C PHE A 144 -13.70 -5.96 0.99
N ARG A 145 -13.98 -5.33 2.15
CA ARG A 145 -15.25 -4.67 2.43
C ARG A 145 -15.41 -3.40 1.59
N ASP A 146 -16.67 -3.08 1.33
CA ASP A 146 -17.10 -1.81 0.74
C ASP A 146 -16.39 -1.44 -0.57
N PRO A 147 -16.28 -2.38 -1.55
CA PRO A 147 -15.46 -2.20 -2.75
C PRO A 147 -15.90 -1.03 -3.63
N PHE A 148 -17.18 -0.68 -3.58
CA PHE A 148 -17.79 0.38 -4.37
C PHE A 148 -18.32 1.55 -3.54
N GLU A 149 -18.13 1.53 -2.21
CA GLU A 149 -18.64 2.58 -1.35
C GLU A 149 -17.86 3.87 -1.57
N LYS A 150 -18.48 4.84 -2.24
CA LYS A 150 -17.92 6.17 -2.40
C LYS A 150 -17.80 6.80 -1.02
N PRO A 151 -16.73 7.57 -0.77
CA PRO A 151 -15.65 8.04 -1.66
C PRO A 151 -14.47 7.09 -1.91
N ARG A 152 -14.35 6.03 -1.12
CA ARG A 152 -13.10 5.31 -0.83
C ARG A 152 -13.08 3.90 -1.38
N GLY A 153 -14.15 3.48 -2.05
CA GLY A 153 -14.34 2.16 -2.63
C GLY A 153 -13.08 1.69 -3.33
N TRP A 154 -12.42 0.72 -2.72
CA TRP A 154 -11.06 0.33 -3.10
C TRP A 154 -11.03 -0.24 -4.52
N LEU A 155 -12.11 -0.91 -4.95
CA LEU A 155 -12.24 -1.50 -6.26
C LEU A 155 -12.58 -0.44 -7.32
N VAL A 156 -13.32 0.62 -6.97
CA VAL A 156 -13.56 1.75 -7.89
C VAL A 156 -12.24 2.41 -8.28
N TRP A 157 -11.42 2.75 -7.29
CA TRP A 157 -10.10 3.33 -7.53
C TRP A 157 -9.14 2.34 -8.19
N GLY A 158 -9.25 1.05 -7.86
CA GLY A 158 -8.46 -0.02 -8.46
C GLY A 158 -8.74 -0.15 -9.95
N LEU A 159 -10.01 -0.32 -10.34
CA LEU A 159 -10.43 -0.44 -11.74
C LEU A 159 -10.09 0.82 -12.54
N LEU A 160 -10.31 2.01 -11.97
CA LEU A 160 -9.90 3.26 -12.60
C LEU A 160 -8.38 3.29 -12.83
N GLY A 161 -7.59 2.90 -11.83
CA GLY A 161 -6.14 2.83 -11.96
C GLY A 161 -5.68 1.81 -13.00
N VAL A 162 -6.32 0.63 -13.09
CA VAL A 162 -6.04 -0.37 -14.13
C VAL A 162 -6.25 0.24 -15.52
N VAL A 163 -7.39 0.91 -15.75
CA VAL A 163 -7.68 1.57 -17.04
C VAL A 163 -6.69 2.70 -17.33
N LEU A 164 -6.31 3.50 -16.33
CA LEU A 164 -5.39 4.62 -16.51
C LEU A 164 -3.93 4.19 -16.71
N SER A 165 -3.51 3.03 -16.17
CA SER A 165 -2.12 2.57 -16.20
C SER A 165 -1.48 2.53 -17.60
N PRO A 166 -2.10 1.97 -18.68
CA PRO A 166 -1.51 2.01 -20.01
C PRO A 166 -1.37 3.42 -20.57
N PHE A 167 -2.31 4.33 -20.28
CA PHE A 167 -2.22 5.72 -20.73
C PHE A 167 -1.12 6.48 -20.01
N VAL A 168 -0.98 6.29 -18.68
CA VAL A 168 0.08 6.91 -17.89
C VAL A 168 1.45 6.42 -18.36
N VAL A 169 1.64 5.11 -18.47
CA VAL A 169 2.94 4.56 -18.87
C VAL A 169 3.24 4.86 -20.34
N GLY A 170 2.27 4.68 -21.24
CA GLY A 170 2.45 4.94 -22.67
C GLY A 170 2.71 6.42 -22.99
N SER A 171 1.97 7.34 -22.36
CA SER A 171 2.24 8.79 -22.53
C SER A 171 3.60 9.19 -21.96
N THR A 172 3.99 8.64 -20.81
CA THR A 172 5.32 8.88 -20.23
C THR A 172 6.43 8.39 -21.15
N ALA A 173 6.30 7.16 -21.69
CA ALA A 173 7.24 6.63 -22.65
C ALA A 173 7.35 7.52 -23.91
N ALA A 174 6.21 7.94 -24.47
CA ALA A 174 6.20 8.82 -25.65
C ALA A 174 6.87 10.19 -25.39
N ILE A 175 6.61 10.81 -24.24
CA ILE A 175 7.20 12.10 -23.86
C ILE A 175 8.71 11.97 -23.70
N PHE A 176 9.18 10.95 -22.98
CA PHE A 176 10.60 10.75 -22.73
C PHE A 176 11.37 10.29 -23.98
N SER A 177 10.75 9.46 -24.81
CA SER A 177 11.28 9.10 -26.13
C SER A 177 11.45 10.35 -27.02
N ALA A 178 10.43 11.22 -27.07
CA ALA A 178 10.51 12.50 -27.80
C ALA A 178 11.60 13.44 -27.24
N ALA A 179 11.97 13.28 -25.96
CA ALA A 179 13.07 14.00 -25.32
C ALA A 179 14.45 13.31 -25.50
N GLY A 180 14.53 12.22 -26.28
CA GLY A 180 15.77 11.48 -26.53
C GLY A 180 16.20 10.53 -25.41
N TYR A 181 15.29 10.19 -24.48
CA TYR A 181 15.59 9.32 -23.35
C TYR A 181 15.90 7.87 -23.76
N ASP A 182 15.52 7.45 -24.97
CA ASP A 182 15.85 6.12 -25.52
C ASP A 182 17.36 5.90 -25.65
N SER A 183 18.17 6.99 -25.63
CA SER A 183 19.63 6.91 -25.56
C SER A 183 20.15 6.39 -24.22
N ILE A 184 19.34 6.42 -23.15
CA ILE A 184 19.65 5.81 -21.85
C ILE A 184 19.44 4.30 -21.99
N GLY A 185 20.48 3.63 -22.49
CA GLY A 185 20.51 2.18 -22.62
C GLY A 185 20.65 1.46 -21.27
N GLY A 186 20.87 0.16 -21.35
CA GLY A 186 21.02 -0.71 -20.19
C GLY A 186 19.88 -1.71 -20.09
N ARG A 187 19.96 -2.55 -19.06
CA ARG A 187 18.98 -3.59 -18.78
C ARG A 187 17.73 -2.98 -18.16
N GLY A 188 16.57 -3.31 -18.71
CA GLY A 188 15.30 -2.98 -18.08
C GLY A 188 14.65 -4.13 -17.35
N THR A 189 13.55 -3.79 -16.67
CA THR A 189 12.82 -4.67 -15.76
C THR A 189 12.27 -5.89 -16.49
N ALA A 190 11.67 -5.68 -17.67
CA ALA A 190 11.10 -6.76 -18.47
C ALA A 190 12.15 -7.74 -19.03
N ASP A 191 13.40 -7.30 -19.21
CA ASP A 191 14.46 -8.11 -19.83
C ASP A 191 14.77 -9.36 -19.03
N GLY A 192 14.71 -9.28 -17.69
CA GLY A 192 14.92 -10.43 -16.82
C GLY A 192 13.85 -11.50 -16.96
N VAL A 193 12.60 -11.09 -17.12
CA VAL A 193 11.47 -12.00 -17.34
C VAL A 193 11.55 -12.57 -18.75
N ALA A 194 11.78 -11.73 -19.76
CA ALA A 194 11.91 -12.13 -21.16
C ALA A 194 13.03 -13.17 -21.40
N ALA A 195 14.09 -13.15 -20.59
CA ALA A 195 15.17 -14.14 -20.62
C ALA A 195 14.77 -15.54 -20.11
N ILE A 196 13.64 -15.65 -19.39
CA ILE A 196 13.19 -16.88 -18.71
C ILE A 196 11.90 -17.43 -19.33
N ILE A 197 11.21 -16.67 -20.19
CA ILE A 197 9.96 -17.11 -20.81
C ILE A 197 10.18 -18.39 -21.62
N ALA A 198 9.37 -19.40 -21.32
CA ALA A 198 9.18 -20.61 -22.11
C ALA A 198 7.69 -20.88 -22.28
N LEU A 199 7.33 -21.49 -23.42
CA LEU A 199 5.94 -21.76 -23.81
C LEU A 199 5.38 -23.00 -23.13
N ASP A 200 5.48 -23.04 -21.80
CA ASP A 200 4.93 -24.09 -20.95
C ASP A 200 4.19 -23.47 -19.76
N LEU A 201 3.17 -24.18 -19.28
CA LEU A 201 2.29 -23.71 -18.22
C LEU A 201 3.05 -23.54 -16.87
N PRO A 202 3.92 -24.47 -16.42
CA PRO A 202 4.69 -24.28 -15.19
C PRO A 202 5.54 -23.01 -15.18
N THR A 203 6.27 -22.72 -16.26
CA THR A 203 7.07 -21.50 -16.37
C THR A 203 6.19 -20.26 -16.32
N TYR A 204 5.08 -20.23 -17.07
CA TYR A 204 4.15 -19.11 -17.05
C TYR A 204 3.56 -18.86 -15.66
N LEU A 205 3.06 -19.90 -14.98
CA LEU A 205 2.48 -19.77 -13.64
C LEU A 205 3.52 -19.32 -12.60
N SER A 206 4.76 -19.78 -12.73
CA SER A 206 5.85 -19.36 -11.84
C SER A 206 6.16 -17.87 -12.03
N LEU A 207 6.36 -17.43 -13.27
CA LEU A 207 6.63 -16.02 -13.59
C LEU A 207 5.44 -15.12 -13.24
N PHE A 208 4.20 -15.59 -13.44
CA PHE A 208 2.99 -14.84 -13.06
C PHE A 208 2.90 -14.70 -11.54
N SER A 209 3.16 -15.76 -10.79
CA SER A 209 3.17 -15.71 -9.32
C SER A 209 4.22 -14.75 -8.79
N VAL A 210 5.42 -14.74 -9.39
CA VAL A 210 6.48 -13.80 -9.05
C VAL A 210 6.04 -12.35 -9.34
N THR A 211 5.72 -12.06 -10.59
CA THR A 211 5.59 -10.68 -11.10
C THR A 211 4.24 -10.05 -10.80
N ALA A 212 3.15 -10.82 -10.81
CA ALA A 212 1.79 -10.30 -10.69
C ALA A 212 1.18 -10.53 -9.30
N ILE A 213 1.82 -11.29 -8.41
CA ILE A 213 1.27 -11.58 -7.08
C ILE A 213 2.25 -11.21 -5.97
N LEU A 214 3.39 -11.92 -5.89
CA LEU A 214 4.31 -11.81 -4.75
C LEU A 214 5.08 -10.48 -4.72
N ALA A 215 5.56 -10.02 -5.88
CA ALA A 215 6.23 -8.73 -5.98
C ALA A 215 5.28 -7.57 -5.64
N PRO A 216 4.09 -7.41 -6.27
CA PRO A 216 3.12 -6.38 -5.88
C PRO A 216 2.73 -6.44 -4.40
N LEU A 217 2.54 -7.64 -3.82
CA LEU A 217 2.22 -7.79 -2.41
C LEU A 217 3.32 -7.18 -1.51
N LEU A 218 4.58 -7.56 -1.74
CA LEU A 218 5.71 -7.06 -0.97
C LEU A 218 5.89 -5.55 -1.19
N GLU A 219 5.97 -5.14 -2.45
CA GLU A 219 6.32 -3.77 -2.83
C GLU A 219 5.25 -2.77 -2.39
N GLU A 220 3.96 -3.08 -2.54
CA GLU A 220 2.92 -2.16 -2.06
C GLU A 220 2.91 -2.03 -0.54
N ILE A 221 3.23 -3.09 0.20
CA ILE A 221 3.37 -3.00 1.66
C ILE A 221 4.56 -2.10 2.03
N VAL A 222 5.71 -2.25 1.36
CA VAL A 222 6.92 -1.46 1.63
C VAL A 222 6.76 -0.01 1.19
N PHE A 223 6.38 0.25 -0.06
CA PHE A 223 6.37 1.59 -0.62
C PHE A 223 5.13 2.39 -0.26
N ARG A 224 3.94 1.77 -0.24
CA ARG A 224 2.66 2.46 0.05
C ARG A 224 2.31 2.33 1.52
N GLY A 225 2.32 1.10 2.05
CA GLY A 225 1.97 0.81 3.43
C GLY A 225 2.92 1.44 4.45
N PHE A 226 4.23 1.38 4.19
CA PHE A 226 5.27 1.83 5.11
C PHE A 226 5.91 3.17 4.71
N LEU A 227 6.59 3.26 3.57
CA LEU A 227 7.35 4.47 3.18
C LEU A 227 6.43 5.69 2.97
N LEU A 228 5.42 5.58 2.09
CA LEU A 228 4.53 6.70 1.75
C LEU A 228 3.80 7.21 3.00
N THR A 229 3.15 6.32 3.75
CA THR A 229 2.42 6.72 4.97
C THR A 229 3.35 7.44 5.95
N THR A 230 4.55 6.92 6.18
CA THR A 230 5.52 7.52 7.09
C THR A 230 6.01 8.89 6.60
N LEU A 231 6.25 9.05 5.29
CA LEU A 231 6.66 10.33 4.69
C LEU A 231 5.63 11.45 4.91
N THR A 232 4.33 11.13 4.96
CA THR A 232 3.27 12.12 5.20
C THR A 232 3.39 12.86 6.55
N ARG A 233 4.23 12.36 7.47
CA ARG A 233 4.58 13.05 8.71
C ARG A 233 5.38 14.33 8.49
N TRP A 234 6.27 14.33 7.49
CA TRP A 234 7.23 15.42 7.29
C TRP A 234 6.94 16.27 6.06
N VAL A 235 6.29 15.71 5.05
CA VAL A 235 6.00 16.41 3.79
C VAL A 235 4.51 16.30 3.43
N PRO A 236 3.97 17.24 2.62
CA PRO A 236 2.61 17.13 2.09
C PRO A 236 2.40 15.84 1.29
N THR A 237 1.17 15.33 1.24
CA THR A 237 0.84 14.04 0.59
C THR A 237 1.32 13.95 -0.87
N PRO A 238 1.17 14.99 -1.72
CA PRO A 238 1.71 14.93 -3.09
C PRO A 238 3.22 14.73 -3.15
N ALA A 239 3.98 15.36 -2.23
CA ALA A 239 5.42 15.18 -2.14
C ALA A 239 5.79 13.78 -1.62
N ALA A 240 5.05 13.25 -0.64
CA ALA A 240 5.23 11.87 -0.16
C ALA A 240 4.98 10.83 -1.27
N ILE A 241 3.96 11.06 -2.12
CA ILE A 241 3.70 10.22 -3.31
C ILE A 241 4.89 10.27 -4.25
N ALA A 242 5.37 11.46 -4.61
CA ALA A 242 6.47 11.61 -5.57
C ALA A 242 7.77 10.97 -5.07
N ILE A 243 8.11 11.16 -3.79
CA ILE A 243 9.31 10.57 -3.18
C ILE A 243 9.20 9.04 -3.10
N SER A 244 8.03 8.51 -2.69
CA SER A 244 7.81 7.07 -2.63
C SER A 244 7.85 6.44 -4.03
N ALA A 245 7.27 7.10 -5.04
CA ALA A 245 7.31 6.66 -6.43
C ALA A 245 8.74 6.67 -7.02
N ALA A 246 9.53 7.69 -6.69
CA ALA A 246 10.96 7.74 -7.03
C ALA A 246 11.74 6.59 -6.40
N ALA A 247 11.53 6.33 -5.11
CA ALA A 247 12.15 5.21 -4.41
C ALA A 247 11.77 3.85 -5.02
N PHE A 248 10.49 3.67 -5.37
CA PHE A 248 9.98 2.49 -6.08
C PHE A 248 10.69 2.29 -7.43
N GLY A 249 10.77 3.33 -8.26
CA GLY A 249 11.45 3.23 -9.55
C GLY A 249 12.95 2.95 -9.42
N LEU A 250 13.63 3.60 -8.47
CA LEU A 250 15.05 3.37 -8.21
C LEU A 250 15.35 1.96 -7.68
N ALA A 251 14.43 1.35 -6.92
CA ALA A 251 14.59 -0.01 -6.40
C ALA A 251 14.67 -1.07 -7.52
N HIS A 252 14.18 -0.77 -8.71
CA HIS A 252 14.27 -1.67 -9.87
C HIS A 252 15.64 -1.66 -10.54
N LEU A 253 16.52 -0.71 -10.21
CA LEU A 253 17.88 -0.57 -10.77
C LEU A 253 17.91 -0.51 -12.31
N SER A 254 16.81 -0.08 -12.94
CA SER A 254 16.68 0.18 -14.37
C SER A 254 16.55 1.69 -14.59
N LEU A 255 17.63 2.33 -15.04
CA LEU A 255 17.57 3.73 -15.46
C LEU A 255 16.72 3.89 -16.72
N ARG A 256 16.73 2.89 -17.61
CA ARG A 256 15.95 2.87 -18.84
C ARG A 256 14.45 3.02 -18.59
N ASP A 257 13.92 2.31 -17.60
CA ASP A 257 12.48 2.29 -17.32
C ASP A 257 12.09 3.25 -16.18
N LEU A 258 13.06 3.99 -15.61
CA LEU A 258 12.86 4.83 -14.44
C LEU A 258 11.70 5.82 -14.60
N PRO A 259 11.58 6.60 -15.71
CA PRO A 259 10.45 7.53 -15.87
C PRO A 259 9.09 6.84 -15.78
N GLN A 260 8.93 5.71 -16.45
CA GLN A 260 7.71 4.92 -16.52
C GLN A 260 7.38 4.30 -15.16
N LEU A 261 8.39 3.77 -14.46
CA LEU A 261 8.24 3.23 -13.10
C LEU A 261 7.83 4.30 -12.10
N VAL A 262 8.40 5.51 -12.19
CA VAL A 262 8.00 6.64 -11.34
C VAL A 262 6.58 7.09 -11.66
N ALA A 263 6.20 7.16 -12.93
CA ALA A 263 4.84 7.55 -13.34
C ALA A 263 3.79 6.54 -12.85
N LEU A 264 4.02 5.24 -13.04
CA LEU A 264 3.19 4.18 -12.47
C LEU A 264 3.20 4.28 -10.94
N GLY A 265 4.36 4.52 -10.34
CA GLY A 265 4.53 4.65 -8.91
C GLY A 265 3.67 5.76 -8.30
N CYS A 266 3.56 6.90 -9.00
CA CYS A 266 2.68 8.02 -8.67
C CYS A 266 1.20 7.62 -8.76
N LEU A 267 0.79 6.91 -9.81
CA LEU A 267 -0.60 6.42 -9.96
C LEU A 267 -1.01 5.51 -8.79
N LEU A 268 -0.14 4.57 -8.42
CA LEU A 268 -0.33 3.68 -7.27
C LEU A 268 -0.41 4.47 -5.95
N GLY A 269 0.49 5.45 -5.75
CA GLY A 269 0.45 6.33 -4.57
C GLY A 269 -0.82 7.17 -4.49
N VAL A 270 -1.24 7.79 -5.60
CA VAL A 270 -2.48 8.57 -5.67
C VAL A 270 -3.67 7.68 -5.32
N THR A 271 -3.86 6.57 -6.03
CA THR A 271 -5.01 5.68 -5.80
C THR A 271 -5.04 5.10 -4.39
N TYR A 272 -3.89 4.79 -3.79
CA TYR A 272 -3.78 4.41 -2.38
C TYR A 272 -4.23 5.52 -1.42
N THR A 273 -3.82 6.77 -1.64
CA THR A 273 -4.28 7.91 -0.82
C THR A 273 -5.78 8.14 -0.95
N ARG A 274 -6.38 7.78 -2.11
CA ARG A 274 -7.82 7.86 -2.34
C ARG A 274 -8.61 6.77 -1.64
N SER A 275 -8.15 5.52 -1.70
CA SER A 275 -8.87 4.37 -1.15
C SER A 275 -8.57 4.08 0.31
N ARG A 276 -7.39 4.49 0.80
CA ARG A 276 -6.83 4.08 2.11
C ARG A 276 -6.83 2.55 2.29
N ASN A 277 -6.61 1.81 1.21
CA ASN A 277 -6.64 0.35 1.20
C ASN A 277 -5.58 -0.18 0.24
N LEU A 278 -4.69 -1.05 0.73
CA LEU A 278 -3.58 -1.61 -0.03
C LEU A 278 -4.04 -2.51 -1.18
N LEU A 279 -5.25 -3.07 -1.14
CA LEU A 279 -5.80 -3.83 -2.25
C LEU A 279 -5.91 -3.01 -3.54
N THR A 280 -6.13 -1.69 -3.43
CA THR A 280 -6.22 -0.80 -4.60
C THR A 280 -4.93 -0.75 -5.40
N PRO A 281 -3.78 -0.30 -4.84
CA PRO A 281 -2.54 -0.29 -5.59
C PRO A 281 -2.05 -1.70 -5.91
N MET A 282 -2.28 -2.71 -5.05
CA MET A 282 -1.93 -4.10 -5.37
C MET A 282 -2.64 -4.57 -6.63
N LEU A 283 -3.95 -4.34 -6.76
CA LEU A 283 -4.71 -4.70 -7.95
C LEU A 283 -4.15 -4.03 -9.22
N ILE A 284 -3.86 -2.73 -9.16
CA ILE A 284 -3.33 -1.98 -10.31
C ILE A 284 -1.96 -2.51 -10.71
N HIS A 285 -1.07 -2.69 -9.74
CA HIS A 285 0.29 -3.17 -9.95
C HIS A 285 0.29 -4.63 -10.48
N SER A 286 -0.49 -5.52 -9.86
CA SER A 286 -0.69 -6.89 -10.32
C SER A 286 -1.22 -6.95 -11.76
N ALA A 287 -2.22 -6.13 -12.09
CA ALA A 287 -2.79 -6.09 -13.43
C ALA A 287 -1.77 -5.58 -14.46
N TRP A 288 -1.00 -4.55 -14.13
CA TRP A 288 0.07 -4.03 -14.99
C TRP A 288 1.12 -5.10 -15.28
N ASN A 289 1.71 -5.69 -14.24
CA ASN A 289 2.77 -6.69 -14.39
C ASN A 289 2.27 -7.96 -15.09
N GLY A 290 1.09 -8.44 -14.69
CA GLY A 290 0.46 -9.60 -15.33
C GLY A 290 0.20 -9.37 -16.81
N THR A 291 -0.33 -8.19 -17.18
CA THR A 291 -0.57 -7.84 -18.58
C THR A 291 0.73 -7.79 -19.39
N VAL A 292 1.78 -7.16 -18.87
CA VAL A 292 3.09 -7.11 -19.53
C VAL A 292 3.64 -8.53 -19.74
N LEU A 293 3.62 -9.38 -18.71
CA LEU A 293 4.04 -10.78 -18.83
C LEU A 293 3.22 -11.54 -19.88
N THR A 294 1.89 -11.42 -19.84
CA THR A 294 1.02 -12.10 -20.81
C THR A 294 1.28 -11.61 -22.23
N ILE A 295 1.50 -10.31 -22.45
CA ILE A 295 1.87 -9.77 -23.77
C ILE A 295 3.20 -10.38 -24.23
N LEU A 296 4.24 -10.39 -23.38
CA LEU A 296 5.53 -11.00 -23.72
C LEU A 296 5.39 -12.48 -24.08
N TYR A 297 4.61 -13.23 -23.29
CA TYR A 297 4.32 -14.64 -23.57
C TYR A 297 3.63 -14.84 -24.93
N LEU A 298 2.63 -14.01 -25.23
CA LEU A 298 1.92 -14.03 -26.52
C LEU A 298 2.83 -13.65 -27.69
N LEU A 299 3.75 -12.70 -27.52
CA LEU A 299 4.73 -12.36 -28.57
C LEU A 299 5.64 -13.56 -28.86
N VAL A 300 6.18 -14.20 -27.81
CA VAL A 300 7.00 -15.41 -27.97
C VAL A 300 6.21 -16.55 -28.62
N SER A 301 4.93 -16.74 -28.27
CA SER A 301 4.09 -17.78 -28.87
C SER A 301 3.80 -17.55 -30.35
N ASN A 302 3.88 -16.31 -30.81
CA ASN A 302 3.80 -15.93 -32.22
C ASN A 302 5.17 -15.89 -32.93
N GLY A 303 6.22 -16.42 -32.30
CA GLY A 303 7.56 -16.52 -32.89
C GLY A 303 8.36 -15.22 -32.90
N ILE A 304 7.94 -14.20 -32.14
CA ILE A 304 8.66 -12.93 -32.01
C ILE A 304 9.78 -13.10 -30.99
N ASP A 305 11.00 -12.72 -31.39
CA ASP A 305 12.14 -12.63 -30.48
C ASP A 305 12.02 -11.39 -29.59
N VAL A 306 11.39 -11.57 -28.43
CA VAL A 306 11.18 -10.50 -27.46
C VAL A 306 12.48 -9.97 -26.85
N GLN A 307 13.55 -10.75 -26.80
CA GLN A 307 14.84 -10.26 -26.28
C GLN A 307 15.47 -9.29 -27.26
N LYS A 308 15.41 -9.60 -28.55
CA LYS A 308 15.83 -8.69 -29.61
C LYS A 308 14.98 -7.42 -29.65
N MET A 309 13.66 -7.56 -29.49
CA MET A 309 12.73 -6.43 -29.47
C MET A 309 12.97 -5.47 -28.29
N LEU A 310 13.34 -5.99 -27.12
CA LEU A 310 13.63 -5.19 -25.93
C LEU A 310 15.04 -4.57 -25.94
N ALA A 311 15.93 -5.07 -26.80
CA ALA A 311 17.30 -4.58 -26.94
C ALA A 311 17.43 -3.40 -27.92
N THR A 312 16.36 -3.07 -28.67
CA THR A 312 16.27 -1.95 -29.61
C THR A 312 15.56 -0.77 -28.99
#